data_AF-A0AAD9P3A5-F1
#
_entry.id   AF-A0AAD9P3A5-F1
#
_cell.length_a   1.000
_cell.length_b   1.000
_cell.length_c   1.000
_cell.angle_alpha   90.00
_cell.angle_beta   90.00
_cell.angle_gamma   90.00
#
_symmetry.space_group_name_H-M   'P 1'
#
loop_
_entity.id
_entity.type
_entity.pdbx_description
1 polymer ?
#
loop_
_entity_poly.entity_id
_entity_poly.type
_entity_poly.pdbx_seq_one_letter_code
_entity_poly.pdbx_strand_id
1 'polypeptide(L)'
;MLKQKDERKTTWMHPRSRHWHMIAFITTRCRDKMDIHSTRAMHGANCWTDHQMLRSKVAFRMATKVNTTKLSTISHRESFEQAMDNALVQWDEKES
;
A
#
# COMPACT_ATOMS: atom_id res chain seq x y z
N MET A 1 18.28 -0.57 -7.98
CA MET A 1 16.92 0.01 -8.12
C MET A 1 16.48 -0.19 -9.56
N LEU A 2 15.42 -0.98 -9.82
CA LEU A 2 14.97 -1.25 -11.18
C LEU A 2 14.48 0.05 -11.84
N LYS A 3 14.97 0.35 -13.05
CA LYS A 3 14.58 1.54 -13.80
C LYS A 3 13.10 1.42 -14.19
N GLN A 4 12.26 2.27 -13.63
CA GLN A 4 10.85 2.35 -13.98
C GLN A 4 10.62 3.40 -15.07
N LYS A 5 9.62 3.16 -15.93
CA LYS A 5 9.12 4.16 -16.87
C LYS A 5 8.56 5.35 -16.09
N ASP A 6 8.76 6.57 -16.58
CA ASP A 6 8.43 7.79 -15.83
C ASP A 6 6.95 7.90 -15.49
N GLU A 7 6.07 7.42 -16.38
CA GLU A 7 4.64 7.23 -16.12
C GLU A 7 4.41 6.54 -14.77
N ARG A 8 5.12 5.45 -14.48
CA ARG A 8 4.93 4.65 -13.26
C ARG A 8 5.47 5.29 -11.98
N LYS A 9 6.07 6.47 -12.07
CA LYS A 9 6.63 7.21 -10.93
C LYS A 9 5.69 8.30 -10.42
N THR A 10 4.71 8.71 -11.22
CA THR A 10 3.81 9.81 -10.88
C THR A 10 2.47 9.28 -10.41
N THR A 11 1.84 9.94 -9.44
CA THR A 11 0.65 9.42 -8.75
C THR A 11 -0.57 10.31 -8.90
N TRP A 12 -0.43 11.51 -9.47
CA TRP A 12 -1.52 12.45 -9.62
C TRP A 12 -1.22 13.40 -10.77
N MET A 13 -2.26 13.83 -11.48
CA MET A 13 -2.14 14.82 -12.55
C MET A 13 -2.97 16.03 -12.18
N HIS A 14 -2.33 17.20 -12.11
CA HIS A 14 -3.05 18.42 -11.81
C HIS A 14 -4.05 18.73 -12.94
N PRO A 15 -5.36 18.90 -12.65
CA PRO A 15 -6.39 19.00 -13.68
C PRO A 15 -6.20 20.15 -14.68
N ARG A 16 -5.69 21.30 -14.21
CA ARG A 16 -5.54 22.51 -15.03
C ARG A 16 -4.26 22.52 -15.85
N SER A 17 -3.13 22.14 -15.26
CA SER A 17 -1.82 22.19 -15.93
C SER A 17 -1.47 20.90 -16.68
N ARG A 18 -2.20 19.81 -16.43
CA ARG A 18 -1.91 18.46 -16.95
C ARG A 18 -0.48 17.98 -16.63
N HIS A 19 0.11 18.54 -15.57
CA HIS A 19 1.41 18.13 -15.09
C HIS A 19 1.26 16.96 -14.12
N TRP A 20 2.14 15.96 -14.27
CA TRP A 20 2.16 14.79 -13.42
C TRP A 20 3.06 15.01 -12.21
N HIS A 21 2.54 14.77 -11.01
CA HIS A 21 3.25 14.91 -9.75
C HIS A 21 3.32 13.56 -9.02
N MET A 22 4.40 13.38 -8.26
CA MET A 22 4.55 12.30 -7.28
C MET A 22 4.20 12.87 -5.90
N ILE A 23 3.00 12.58 -5.41
CA ILE A 23 2.48 13.08 -4.13
C ILE A 23 1.98 11.98 -3.20
N ALA A 24 1.81 10.76 -3.71
CA ALA A 24 1.55 9.59 -2.89
C ALA A 24 2.83 8.76 -2.74
N PHE A 25 3.06 8.22 -1.54
CA PHE A 25 4.27 7.48 -1.19
C PHE A 25 3.92 6.23 -0.37
N ILE A 26 4.76 5.21 -0.49
CA ILE A 26 4.78 4.07 0.42
C ILE A 26 6.12 4.16 1.16
N THR A 27 6.07 4.43 2.46
CA THR A 27 7.25 4.49 3.32
C THR A 27 7.57 3.13 3.90
N THR A 28 8.85 2.87 4.15
CA THR A 28 9.33 1.65 4.79
C THR A 28 10.52 1.97 5.68
N ARG A 29 10.77 1.13 6.68
CA ARG A 29 11.95 1.26 7.54
C ARG A 29 13.21 0.98 6.75
N CYS A 30 14.31 1.65 7.09
CA CYS A 30 15.58 1.50 6.36
C CYS A 30 16.08 0.05 6.30
N ARG A 31 15.92 -0.72 7.39
CA ARG A 31 16.33 -2.12 7.47
C ARG A 31 15.50 -3.07 6.57
N ASP A 32 14.27 -2.70 6.26
CA ASP A 32 13.30 -3.52 5.53
C ASP A 32 13.29 -3.16 4.02
N LYS A 33 14.15 -2.22 3.58
CA LYS A 33 14.25 -1.79 2.16
C LYS A 33 14.56 -2.95 1.21
N MET A 34 15.30 -3.96 1.67
CA MET A 34 15.69 -5.12 0.86
C MET A 34 14.49 -6.02 0.52
N ASP A 35 13.41 -5.94 1.30
CA ASP A 35 12.19 -6.72 1.08
C ASP A 35 11.27 -6.07 0.03
N ILE A 36 11.51 -4.80 -0.34
CA ILE A 36 10.73 -4.09 -1.35
C ILE A 36 11.22 -4.44 -2.76
N HIS A 37 10.45 -5.27 -3.47
CA HIS A 37 10.79 -5.68 -4.83
C HIS A 37 10.43 -4.62 -5.88
N SER A 38 9.29 -3.93 -5.74
CA SER A 38 8.88 -2.89 -6.69
C SER A 38 7.80 -1.99 -6.11
N THR A 39 7.95 -0.67 -6.25
CA THR A 39 6.90 0.32 -5.93
C THR A 39 6.55 1.10 -7.17
N ARG A 40 5.32 1.04 -7.67
CA ARG A 40 4.94 1.67 -8.94
C ARG A 40 3.50 2.19 -8.92
N ALA A 41 3.26 3.31 -9.59
CA ALA A 41 1.92 3.77 -9.88
C ALA A 41 1.25 2.89 -10.93
N MET A 42 -0.04 2.58 -10.73
CA MET A 42 -0.86 1.76 -11.62
C MET A 42 -1.82 2.65 -12.41
N HIS A 43 -1.61 2.70 -13.72
CA HIS A 43 -2.47 3.45 -14.64
C HIS A 43 -3.76 2.65 -14.90
N GLY A 44 -4.90 3.34 -14.95
CA GLY A 44 -6.19 2.71 -15.27
C GLY A 44 -6.85 1.96 -14.10
N ALA A 45 -6.29 2.03 -12.89
CA ALA A 45 -7.04 1.62 -11.70
C ALA A 45 -8.17 2.64 -11.49
N ASN A 46 -9.42 2.20 -11.58
CA ASN A 46 -10.57 3.06 -11.28
C ASN A 46 -10.72 3.15 -9.76
N CYS A 47 -10.18 4.22 -9.17
CA CYS A 47 -10.20 4.45 -7.72
C CYS A 47 -11.20 5.54 -7.31
N TRP A 48 -12.00 6.06 -8.24
CA TRP A 48 -12.90 7.21 -8.01
C TRP A 48 -12.18 8.48 -7.53
N THR A 49 -10.87 8.55 -7.71
CA THR A 49 -10.02 9.69 -7.38
C THR A 49 -9.25 10.14 -8.61
N ASP A 50 -8.75 11.36 -8.58
CA ASP A 50 -7.80 11.92 -9.54
C ASP A 50 -6.35 11.40 -9.33
N HIS A 51 -6.17 10.48 -8.37
CA HIS A 51 -4.91 9.82 -8.09
C HIS A 51 -4.81 8.46 -8.77
N GLN A 52 -3.60 8.11 -9.20
CA GLN A 52 -3.25 6.74 -9.58
C GLN A 52 -2.97 5.91 -8.32
N MET A 53 -3.43 4.66 -8.33
CA MET A 53 -3.12 3.70 -7.28
C MET A 53 -1.61 3.44 -7.22
N LEU A 54 -0.98 3.68 -6.07
CA LEU A 54 0.41 3.31 -5.82
C LEU A 54 0.46 1.89 -5.24
N ARG A 55 1.25 1.00 -5.85
CA ARG A 55 1.37 -0.39 -5.41
C ARG A 55 2.82 -0.76 -5.13
N SER A 56 3.06 -1.34 -3.95
CA SER A 56 4.33 -1.98 -3.61
C SER A 56 4.20 -3.51 -3.64
N LYS A 57 5.21 -4.19 -4.17
CA LYS A 57 5.40 -5.63 -4.05
C LYS A 57 6.50 -5.85 -3.02
N VAL A 58 6.15 -6.51 -1.92
CA VAL A 58 7.04 -6.68 -0.76
C VAL A 58 7.12 -8.16 -0.38
N ALA A 59 8.31 -8.62 0.02
CA ALA A 59 8.51 -9.92 0.65
C ALA A 59 8.45 -9.79 2.16
N PHE A 60 7.25 -9.89 2.73
CA PHE A 60 7.10 -9.96 4.18
C PHE A 60 7.20 -11.41 4.67
N ARG A 61 8.02 -11.64 5.70
CA ARG A 61 7.97 -12.86 6.49
C ARG A 61 6.91 -12.70 7.57
N MET A 62 5.75 -13.34 7.39
CA MET A 62 4.75 -13.43 8.44
C MET A 62 5.17 -14.48 9.47
N ALA A 63 5.11 -14.14 10.75
CA ALA A 63 5.38 -15.09 11.84
C ALA A 63 4.33 -16.22 11.89
N THR A 64 3.10 -15.93 11.42
CA THR A 64 1.98 -16.88 11.43
C THR A 64 1.29 -16.88 10.06
N LYS A 65 0.96 -18.07 9.53
CA LYS A 65 0.12 -18.18 8.33
C LYS A 65 -1.30 -17.68 8.67
N VAL A 66 -1.74 -16.62 8.01
CA VAL A 66 -3.15 -16.18 8.08
C VAL A 66 -3.99 -17.13 7.22
N ASN A 67 -4.94 -17.82 7.83
CA ASN A 67 -5.87 -18.67 7.09
C ASN A 67 -6.99 -17.83 6.48
N THR A 68 -6.83 -17.43 5.22
CA THR A 68 -7.79 -16.59 4.50
C THR A 68 -9.06 -17.33 4.09
N THR A 69 -9.11 -18.66 4.19
CA THR A 69 -10.30 -19.45 3.80
C THR A 69 -11.54 -19.11 4.64
N LYS A 70 -11.35 -18.61 5.86
CA LYS A 70 -12.44 -18.20 6.76
C LYS A 70 -12.96 -16.79 6.49
N LEU A 71 -12.28 -15.99 5.67
CA LEU A 71 -12.65 -14.60 5.36
C LEU A 71 -13.84 -14.49 4.39
N SER A 72 -14.30 -15.60 3.81
CA SER A 72 -15.53 -15.62 3.01
C SER A 72 -16.79 -15.39 3.85
N THR A 73 -16.72 -15.65 5.16
CA THR A 73 -17.80 -15.37 6.09
C THR A 73 -17.67 -13.95 6.63
N ILE A 74 -18.75 -13.16 6.55
CA ILE A 74 -18.78 -11.74 6.93
C ILE A 74 -18.29 -11.53 8.37
N SER A 75 -18.79 -12.30 9.35
CA SER A 75 -18.40 -12.11 10.76
C SER A 75 -16.91 -12.35 11.02
N HIS A 76 -16.31 -13.34 10.35
CA HIS A 76 -14.88 -13.59 10.44
C HIS A 76 -14.06 -12.49 9.76
N ARG A 77 -14.58 -11.90 8.67
CA ARG A 77 -13.96 -10.77 8.00
C ARG A 77 -13.97 -9.53 8.90
N GLU A 78 -15.11 -9.19 9.47
CA GLU A 78 -15.27 -8.06 10.39
C GLU A 78 -14.40 -8.22 11.65
N SER A 79 -14.35 -9.43 12.21
CA SER A 79 -13.49 -9.72 13.36
C SER A 79 -12.00 -9.56 13.03
N PHE A 80 -11.60 -9.93 11.81
CA PHE A 80 -10.23 -9.74 11.33
C PHE A 80 -9.92 -8.26 11.08
N GLU A 81 -10.84 -7.51 10.45
CA GLU A 81 -10.74 -6.07 10.26
C GLU A 81 -10.59 -5.33 11.60
N GLN A 82 -11.42 -5.65 12.60
CA GLN A 82 -11.33 -5.08 13.94
C GLN A 82 -10.00 -5.42 14.63
N ALA A 83 -9.51 -6.66 14.49
CA ALA A 83 -8.21 -7.05 15.04
C ALA A 83 -7.05 -6.29 14.38
N MET A 84 -7.16 -6.00 13.08
CA MET A 84 -6.20 -5.16 12.37
C MET A 84 -6.24 -3.72 12.87
N ASP A 85 -7.43 -3.13 13.02
CA ASP A 85 -7.59 -1.75 13.51
C ASP A 85 -7.04 -1.59 14.92
N ASN A 86 -7.34 -2.54 15.81
CA ASN A 86 -6.79 -2.55 17.17
C ASN A 86 -5.25 -2.67 17.17
N ALA A 87 -4.70 -3.50 16.29
CA ALA A 87 -3.26 -3.60 16.16
C ALA A 87 -2.66 -2.27 15.70
N LEU A 88 -3.24 -1.61 14.68
CA LEU A 88 -2.76 -0.31 14.19
C LEU A 88 -2.72 0.76 15.29
N VAL A 89 -3.76 0.85 16.13
CA VAL A 89 -3.78 1.75 17.28
C VAL A 89 -2.62 1.46 18.25
N GLN A 90 -2.37 0.19 18.56
CA GLN A 90 -1.24 -0.19 19.43
C GLN A 90 0.14 0.07 18.80
N TRP A 91 0.22 0.07 17.47
CA TRP A 91 1.46 0.38 16.76
C TRP A 91 1.78 1.88 16.84
N ASP A 92 0.79 2.75 16.68
CA ASP A 92 0.97 4.21 16.77
C ASP A 92 1.40 4.64 18.20
N GLU A 93 0.87 3.98 19.24
CA GLU A 93 1.26 4.21 20.64
C GLU A 93 2.73 3.84 20.92
N LYS A 94 3.31 2.88 20.19
CA LYS A 94 4.70 2.43 20.37
C LYS A 94 5.71 3.24 19.58
N GLU A 95 5.27 4.02 18.59
CA GLU A 95 6.14 4.90 17.79
C GLU A 95 6.12 6.36 18.27
N SER A 96 5.31 6.70 19.28
CA SER A 96 5.27 8.02 19.96
C SER A 96 6.26 8.10 21.12
#